data_AF-A0A2V8WFW7-F1
#
_entry.id   AF-A0A2V8WFW7-F1
#
_cell.length_a   1.000
_cell.length_b   1.000
_cell.length_c   1.000
_cell.angle_alpha   90.00
_cell.angle_beta   90.00
_cell.angle_gamma   90.00
#
_symmetry.space_group_name_H-M   'P 1'
#
loop_
_entity.id
_entity.type
_entity.pdbx_description
1 polymer ?
#
loop_
_entity_poly.entity_id
_entity_poly.type
_entity_poly.pdbx_seq_one_letter_code
_entity_poly.pdbx_strand_id
1 'polypeptide(L)'
;MSTTRSKDRAGLCSFTFANGHRCRSLRSTSHPHLCYYHARKESQARAAEQIGRDISYYFSGRYLSACDLTAVLARLFSAAASGELKPKTAATLAYLAQTLLQTIHLAQDEYINAFGIDSWRHAVCSSVNGNSKYRTPPAPQPSAAGQQPLPSSQPVPTQPQLQSAPAQQPPPTRQPNLD
;
A
#
# COMPACT_ATOMS: atom_id res chain seq x y z
N MET A 1 -37.06 28.94 -6.72
CA MET A 1 -36.08 28.27 -7.62
C MET A 1 -34.74 28.18 -6.90
N SER A 2 -34.39 27.01 -6.37
CA SER A 2 -33.25 26.86 -5.43
C SER A 2 -31.95 26.55 -6.16
N THR A 3 -31.10 27.57 -6.35
CA THR A 3 -29.79 27.47 -7.03
C THR A 3 -28.63 27.05 -6.13
N THR A 4 -28.87 26.73 -4.85
CA THR A 4 -27.82 26.31 -3.91
C THR A 4 -27.40 24.83 -4.02
N ARG A 5 -28.12 24.02 -4.80
CA ARG A 5 -28.01 22.55 -4.81
C ARG A 5 -26.75 21.98 -5.47
N SER A 6 -26.02 22.77 -6.26
CA SER A 6 -24.90 22.29 -7.09
C SER A 6 -23.59 22.18 -6.30
N LYS A 7 -23.25 23.21 -5.51
CA LYS A 7 -21.98 23.27 -4.75
C LYS A 7 -21.94 22.26 -3.61
N ASP A 8 -23.08 22.02 -2.96
CA ASP A 8 -23.23 21.03 -1.88
C ASP A 8 -22.98 19.58 -2.35
N ARG A 9 -23.25 19.28 -3.63
CA ARG A 9 -23.02 17.94 -4.20
C ARG A 9 -21.56 17.64 -4.48
N ALA A 10 -20.70 18.65 -4.60
CA ALA A 10 -19.28 18.45 -4.87
C ALA A 10 -18.52 17.87 -3.66
N GLY A 11 -18.99 18.14 -2.44
CA GLY A 11 -18.41 17.62 -1.19
C GLY A 11 -18.95 16.26 -0.76
N LEU A 12 -19.93 15.69 -1.47
CA LEU A 12 -20.53 14.40 -1.11
C LEU A 12 -19.79 13.22 -1.72
N CYS A 13 -19.96 12.08 -1.08
CA CYS A 13 -19.56 10.77 -1.60
C CYS A 13 -20.26 10.46 -2.92
N SER A 14 -19.51 9.99 -3.92
CA SER A 14 -20.03 9.64 -5.24
C SER A 14 -20.70 8.26 -5.29
N PHE A 15 -20.56 7.43 -4.26
CA PHE A 15 -21.08 6.06 -4.24
C PHE A 15 -22.60 6.03 -4.43
N THR A 16 -23.06 5.16 -5.33
CA THR A 16 -24.48 4.91 -5.61
C THR A 16 -24.85 3.49 -5.20
N PHE A 17 -25.94 3.38 -4.44
CA PHE A 17 -26.52 2.09 -4.08
C PHE A 17 -27.27 1.48 -5.29
N ALA A 18 -27.59 0.19 -5.20
CA ALA A 18 -28.30 -0.53 -6.28
C ALA A 18 -29.68 0.07 -6.62
N ASN A 19 -30.32 0.76 -5.66
CA ASN A 19 -31.56 1.49 -5.85
C ASN A 19 -31.38 2.88 -6.51
N GLY A 20 -30.17 3.20 -6.99
CA GLY A 20 -29.85 4.46 -7.66
C GLY A 20 -29.66 5.66 -6.73
N HIS A 21 -29.88 5.51 -5.42
CA HIS A 21 -29.64 6.60 -4.48
C HIS A 21 -28.14 6.79 -4.22
N ARG A 22 -27.71 8.05 -4.12
CA ARG A 22 -26.33 8.40 -3.77
C ARG A 22 -26.16 8.48 -2.26
N CYS A 23 -25.01 8.03 -1.78
CA CYS A 23 -24.59 8.22 -0.40
C CYS A 23 -24.61 9.71 -0.02
N ARG A 24 -25.19 10.03 1.14
CA ARG A 24 -25.30 11.40 1.66
C ARG A 24 -24.15 11.80 2.60
N SER A 25 -23.18 10.92 2.81
CA SER A 25 -22.01 11.22 3.64
C SER A 25 -21.05 12.16 2.91
N LEU A 26 -20.39 13.02 3.69
CA LEU A 26 -19.31 13.85 3.19
C LEU A 26 -18.15 13.01 2.70
N ARG A 27 -17.53 13.48 1.63
CA ARG A 27 -16.30 12.91 1.06
C ARG A 27 -15.17 13.04 2.08
N SER A 28 -14.32 12.02 2.14
CA SER A 28 -13.11 12.09 2.95
C SER A 28 -12.11 13.05 2.31
N THR A 29 -11.38 13.81 3.11
CA THR A 29 -10.22 14.58 2.62
C THR A 29 -9.12 13.67 2.07
N SER A 30 -9.06 12.42 2.53
CA SER A 30 -8.08 11.42 2.11
C SER A 30 -8.48 10.63 0.87
N HIS A 31 -9.69 10.80 0.32
CA HIS A 31 -10.14 10.02 -0.85
C HIS A 31 -10.84 10.90 -1.90
N PRO A 32 -10.45 10.83 -3.19
CA PRO A 32 -10.90 11.76 -4.22
C PRO A 32 -12.41 11.87 -4.42
N HIS A 33 -13.16 10.78 -4.18
CA HIS A 33 -14.59 10.71 -4.50
C HIS A 33 -15.49 10.06 -3.44
N LEU A 34 -14.93 9.40 -2.42
CA LEU A 34 -15.70 8.57 -1.50
C LEU A 34 -15.65 9.12 -0.07
N CYS A 35 -16.70 8.84 0.71
CA CYS A 35 -16.64 8.99 2.17
C CYS A 35 -15.71 7.93 2.77
N TYR A 36 -15.26 8.14 4.01
CA TYR A 36 -14.38 7.21 4.71
C TYR A 36 -14.88 5.75 4.68
N TYR A 37 -16.16 5.53 4.92
CA TYR A 37 -16.76 4.19 4.91
C TYR A 37 -16.69 3.51 3.54
N HIS A 38 -17.09 4.21 2.47
CA HIS A 38 -17.05 3.65 1.12
C HIS A 38 -15.63 3.53 0.58
N ALA A 39 -14.72 4.44 0.95
CA ALA A 39 -13.29 4.32 0.63
C ALA A 39 -12.69 3.08 1.28
N ARG A 40 -12.98 2.81 2.56
CA ARG A 40 -12.56 1.59 3.25
C ARG A 40 -13.15 0.33 2.63
N LYS A 41 -14.43 0.35 2.25
CA LYS A 41 -15.08 -0.78 1.59
C LYS A 41 -14.45 -1.06 0.22
N GLU A 42 -14.15 -0.01 -0.54
CA GLU A 42 -13.47 -0.12 -1.83
C GLU A 42 -12.04 -0.64 -1.65
N SER A 43 -11.28 -0.14 -0.67
CA SER A 43 -9.91 -0.60 -0.41
C SER A 43 -9.89 -2.08 -0.01
N GLN A 44 -10.84 -2.53 0.83
CA GLN A 44 -10.99 -3.94 1.17
C GLN A 44 -11.33 -4.80 -0.04
N ALA A 45 -12.22 -4.33 -0.93
CA ALA A 45 -12.57 -5.06 -2.15
C ALA A 45 -11.36 -5.22 -3.09
N ARG A 46 -10.59 -4.14 -3.29
CA ARG A 46 -9.36 -4.17 -4.10
C ARG A 46 -8.28 -5.07 -3.47
N ALA A 47 -8.11 -5.02 -2.16
CA ALA A 47 -7.17 -5.89 -1.45
C ALA A 47 -7.55 -7.36 -1.61
N ALA A 48 -8.83 -7.70 -1.41
CA ALA A 48 -9.33 -9.06 -1.61
C ALA A 48 -9.15 -9.55 -3.07
N GLU A 49 -9.37 -8.68 -4.06
CA GLU A 49 -9.10 -9.00 -5.47
C GLU A 49 -7.60 -9.25 -5.71
N GLN A 50 -6.73 -8.40 -5.16
CA GLN A 50 -5.28 -8.58 -5.29
C GLN A 50 -4.82 -9.89 -4.64
N ILE A 51 -5.32 -10.22 -3.44
CA ILE A 51 -5.06 -11.50 -2.78
C ILE A 51 -5.53 -12.65 -3.67
N GLY A 52 -6.72 -12.56 -4.27
CA GLY A 52 -7.23 -13.57 -5.20
C GLY A 52 -6.30 -13.78 -6.41
N ARG A 53 -5.78 -12.70 -7.00
CA ARG A 53 -4.81 -12.77 -8.10
C ARG A 53 -3.48 -13.38 -7.67
N ASP A 54 -2.96 -12.97 -6.52
CA ASP A 54 -1.70 -13.50 -5.96
C ASP A 54 -1.84 -15.02 -5.75
N ILE A 55 -2.93 -15.45 -5.10
CA ILE A 55 -3.22 -16.86 -4.87
C ILE A 55 -3.33 -17.62 -6.19
N SER A 56 -4.10 -17.11 -7.14
CA SER A 56 -4.25 -17.73 -8.46
C SER A 56 -2.91 -17.93 -9.17
N TYR A 57 -1.96 -17.01 -9.00
CA TYR A 57 -0.62 -17.15 -9.57
C TYR A 57 0.14 -18.32 -8.95
N TYR A 58 0.13 -18.48 -7.62
CA TYR A 58 0.77 -19.63 -6.94
C TYR A 58 0.23 -20.97 -7.43
N PHE A 59 -1.05 -21.05 -7.79
CA PHE A 59 -1.68 -22.26 -8.32
C PHE A 59 -1.52 -22.46 -9.84
N SER A 60 -0.95 -21.50 -10.57
CA SER A 60 -0.79 -21.58 -12.03
C SER A 60 0.44 -22.39 -12.48
N GLY A 61 1.30 -22.79 -11.54
CA GLY A 61 2.51 -23.56 -11.82
C GLY A 61 2.22 -24.99 -12.30
N ARG A 62 3.18 -25.58 -13.02
CA ARG A 62 3.13 -26.99 -13.47
C ARG A 62 3.14 -27.99 -12.32
N TYR A 63 3.57 -27.56 -11.14
CA TYR A 63 3.61 -28.31 -9.90
C TYR A 63 3.38 -27.34 -8.75
N LEU A 64 2.49 -27.72 -7.82
CA LEU A 64 2.27 -26.98 -6.59
C LEU A 64 3.10 -27.63 -5.49
N SER A 65 4.16 -26.95 -5.05
CA SER A 65 5.00 -27.45 -3.98
C SER A 65 4.47 -27.07 -2.60
N ALA A 66 4.94 -27.77 -1.56
CA ALA A 66 4.66 -27.38 -0.18
C ALA A 66 5.15 -25.95 0.13
N CYS A 67 6.26 -25.53 -0.47
CA CYS A 67 6.77 -24.18 -0.33
C CYS A 67 5.81 -23.11 -0.91
N ASP A 68 5.12 -23.42 -2.00
CA ASP A 68 4.13 -22.53 -2.61
C ASP A 68 2.88 -22.45 -1.73
N LEU A 69 2.40 -23.59 -1.23
CA LEU A 69 1.28 -23.66 -0.30
C LEU A 69 1.55 -22.87 0.99
N THR A 70 2.75 -23.00 1.58
CA THR A 70 3.13 -22.22 2.76
C THR A 70 3.14 -20.71 2.49
N ALA A 71 3.58 -20.28 1.30
CA ALA A 71 3.59 -18.87 0.93
C ALA A 71 2.16 -18.29 0.78
N VAL A 72 1.26 -19.06 0.15
CA VAL A 72 -0.17 -18.74 0.07
C VAL A 72 -0.79 -18.62 1.46
N LEU A 73 -0.53 -19.59 2.33
CA LEU A 73 -1.03 -19.60 3.70
C LEU A 73 -0.55 -18.39 4.50
N ALA A 74 0.74 -18.05 4.42
CA ALA A 74 1.28 -16.86 5.08
C ALA A 74 0.54 -15.58 4.62
N ARG A 75 0.28 -15.44 3.32
CA ARG A 75 -0.47 -14.31 2.76
C ARG A 75 -1.92 -14.28 3.25
N LEU A 76 -2.57 -15.44 3.31
CA LEU A 76 -3.94 -15.58 3.83
C LEU A 76 -4.02 -15.22 5.31
N PHE A 77 -3.05 -15.63 6.12
CA PHE A 77 -2.97 -15.25 7.54
C PHE A 77 -2.85 -13.73 7.70
N SER A 78 -1.95 -13.07 6.95
CA SER A 78 -1.81 -11.61 6.99
C SER A 78 -3.10 -10.89 6.56
N ALA A 79 -3.75 -11.36 5.50
CA ALA A 79 -4.99 -10.79 4.98
C ALA A 79 -6.17 -10.97 5.94
N ALA A 80 -6.27 -12.13 6.59
CA ALA A 80 -7.28 -12.39 7.61
C ALA A 80 -7.07 -11.51 8.84
N ALA A 81 -5.81 -11.39 9.31
CA ALA A 81 -5.46 -10.54 10.46
C ALA A 81 -5.70 -9.05 10.18
N SER A 82 -5.48 -8.60 8.94
CA SER A 82 -5.69 -7.20 8.52
C SER A 82 -7.18 -6.86 8.27
N GLY A 83 -8.08 -7.85 8.32
CA GLY A 83 -9.51 -7.65 8.05
C GLY A 83 -9.83 -7.37 6.58
N GLU A 84 -8.95 -7.77 5.66
CA GLU A 84 -9.17 -7.69 4.21
C GLU A 84 -10.08 -8.84 3.73
N LEU A 85 -10.07 -9.96 4.45
CA LEU A 85 -10.93 -11.11 4.20
C LEU A 85 -12.07 -11.19 5.21
N LYS A 86 -13.25 -11.59 4.74
CA LYS A 86 -14.38 -11.91 5.62
C LYS A 86 -14.06 -13.20 6.40
N PRO A 87 -14.42 -13.31 7.69
CA PRO A 87 -14.15 -14.51 8.50
C PRO A 87 -14.66 -15.80 7.86
N LYS A 88 -15.85 -15.77 7.25
CA LYS A 88 -16.42 -16.93 6.52
C LYS A 88 -15.53 -17.37 5.36
N THR A 89 -15.01 -16.43 4.57
CA THR A 89 -14.10 -16.73 3.46
C THR A 89 -12.78 -17.28 3.97
N ALA A 90 -12.21 -16.70 5.01
CA ALA A 90 -10.97 -17.20 5.63
C ALA A 90 -11.13 -18.64 6.15
N ALA A 91 -12.26 -18.95 6.80
CA ALA A 91 -12.55 -20.31 7.27
C ALA A 91 -12.67 -21.31 6.12
N THR A 92 -13.37 -20.96 5.03
CA THR A 92 -13.45 -21.82 3.84
C THR A 92 -12.08 -22.05 3.21
N LEU A 93 -11.25 -21.01 3.10
CA LEU A 93 -9.89 -21.13 2.55
C LEU A 93 -8.98 -21.99 3.44
N ALA A 94 -9.10 -21.87 4.76
CA ALA A 94 -8.37 -22.72 5.70
C ALA A 94 -8.74 -24.20 5.54
N TYR A 95 -10.03 -24.50 5.37
CA TYR A 95 -10.49 -25.86 5.11
C TYR A 95 -9.93 -26.42 3.79
N LEU A 96 -9.98 -25.64 2.70
CA LEU A 96 -9.41 -26.07 1.41
C LEU A 96 -7.89 -26.26 1.49
N ALA A 97 -7.18 -25.40 2.21
CA ALA A 97 -5.74 -25.53 2.42
C ALA A 97 -5.40 -26.78 3.24
N GLN A 98 -6.23 -27.15 4.21
CA GLN A 98 -6.09 -28.41 4.94
C GLN A 98 -6.20 -29.61 3.98
N THR A 99 -7.20 -29.63 3.10
CA THR A 99 -7.33 -30.69 2.08
C THR A 99 -6.10 -30.77 1.19
N LEU A 100 -5.59 -29.63 0.71
CA LEU A 100 -4.36 -29.59 -0.10
C LEU A 100 -3.15 -30.13 0.66
N LEU A 101 -3.00 -29.78 1.94
CA LEU A 101 -1.91 -30.28 2.77
C LEU A 101 -1.96 -31.81 2.93
N GLN A 102 -3.17 -32.39 2.96
CA GLN A 102 -3.34 -33.84 3.01
C GLN A 102 -3.03 -34.53 1.67
N THR A 103 -3.13 -33.86 0.52
CA THR A 103 -2.92 -34.51 -0.79
C THR A 103 -1.59 -34.15 -1.44
N ILE A 104 -0.81 -33.23 -0.87
CA ILE A 104 0.41 -32.71 -1.50
C ILE A 104 1.50 -33.76 -1.69
N HIS A 105 1.58 -34.76 -0.80
CA HIS A 105 2.51 -35.86 -0.91
C HIS A 105 2.13 -36.81 -2.06
N LEU A 106 0.83 -37.05 -2.28
CA LEU A 106 0.35 -37.81 -3.44
C LEU A 106 0.74 -37.12 -4.75
N ALA A 107 0.55 -35.80 -4.81
CA ALA A 107 0.95 -35.01 -5.98
C ALA A 107 2.48 -35.03 -6.21
N GLN A 108 3.28 -35.05 -5.14
CA GLN A 108 4.73 -35.24 -5.23
C GLN A 108 5.07 -36.60 -5.85
N ASP A 109 4.49 -37.68 -5.34
CA ASP A 109 4.76 -39.03 -5.81
C ASP A 109 4.33 -39.21 -7.26
N GLU A 110 3.13 -38.74 -7.63
CA GLU A 110 2.64 -38.73 -9.02
C GLU A 110 3.61 -37.98 -9.95
N TYR A 111 4.09 -36.81 -9.54
CA TYR A 111 5.01 -36.02 -10.34
C TYR A 111 6.37 -36.72 -10.50
N ILE A 112 6.93 -37.26 -9.42
CA ILE A 112 8.22 -37.97 -9.46
C ILE A 112 8.10 -39.22 -10.33
N ASN A 113 7.00 -39.97 -10.23
CA ASN A 113 6.78 -41.17 -11.03
C ASN A 113 6.59 -40.85 -12.52
N ALA A 114 5.97 -39.72 -12.87
CA ALA A 114 5.74 -39.33 -14.26
C ALA A 114 6.94 -38.65 -14.93
N PHE A 115 7.66 -37.78 -14.19
CA PHE A 115 8.68 -36.88 -14.75
C PHE A 115 10.09 -37.08 -14.19
N GLY A 116 10.25 -37.88 -13.14
CA GLY A 116 11.51 -38.11 -12.45
C GLY A 116 11.82 -37.10 -11.35
N ILE A 117 12.71 -37.51 -10.44
CA ILE A 117 13.08 -36.74 -9.25
C ILE A 117 13.78 -35.41 -9.57
N ASP A 118 14.61 -35.38 -10.61
CA ASP A 118 15.34 -34.16 -10.97
C ASP A 118 14.42 -33.11 -11.60
N SER A 119 13.44 -33.54 -12.39
CA SER A 119 12.38 -32.67 -12.91
C SER A 119 11.53 -32.09 -11.78
N TRP A 120 11.21 -32.89 -10.77
CA TRP A 120 10.50 -32.43 -9.57
C TRP A 120 11.31 -31.36 -8.81
N ARG A 121 12.59 -31.63 -8.53
CA ARG A 121 13.50 -30.66 -7.87
C ARG A 121 13.56 -29.35 -8.66
N HIS A 122 13.73 -29.43 -9.98
CA HIS A 122 13.75 -28.25 -10.83
C HIS A 122 12.41 -27.49 -10.80
N ALA A 123 11.27 -28.20 -10.79
CA ALA A 123 9.96 -27.57 -10.68
C ALA A 123 9.77 -26.80 -9.36
N VAL A 124 10.21 -27.39 -8.24
CA VAL A 124 10.20 -26.73 -6.92
C VAL A 124 11.12 -25.50 -6.91
N CYS A 125 12.36 -25.62 -7.40
CA CYS A 125 13.26 -24.48 -7.48
C CYS A 125 12.69 -23.36 -8.36
N SER A 126 12.12 -23.71 -9.51
CA SER A 126 11.50 -22.76 -10.43
C SER A 126 10.28 -22.07 -9.80
N SER A 127 9.43 -22.80 -9.06
CA SER A 127 8.25 -22.20 -8.43
C SER A 127 8.65 -21.23 -7.33
N VAL A 128 9.56 -21.63 -6.44
CA VAL A 128 10.07 -20.78 -5.35
C VAL A 128 10.72 -19.50 -5.90
N ASN A 129 11.54 -19.61 -6.95
CA ASN A 129 12.19 -18.45 -7.56
C ASN A 129 11.19 -17.53 -8.29
N GLY A 130 10.24 -18.12 -9.02
CA GLY A 130 9.18 -17.39 -9.73
C GLY A 130 8.18 -16.68 -8.80
N ASN A 131 8.05 -17.18 -7.57
CA ASN A 131 7.16 -16.66 -6.54
C ASN A 131 7.83 -15.69 -5.55
N SER A 132 9.12 -15.42 -5.71
CA SER A 132 9.91 -14.55 -4.80
C SER A 132 9.24 -13.20 -4.51
N LYS A 133 8.71 -12.53 -5.54
CA LYS A 133 8.00 -11.24 -5.43
C LYS A 133 6.72 -11.27 -4.58
N TYR A 134 6.11 -12.44 -4.41
CA TYR A 134 4.90 -12.63 -3.62
C TYR A 134 5.17 -13.16 -2.22
N ARG A 135 6.37 -13.72 -1.97
CA ARG A 135 6.84 -14.13 -0.63
C ARG A 135 7.28 -12.93 0.20
N THR A 136 7.84 -11.92 -0.45
CA THR A 136 8.21 -10.66 0.17
C THR A 136 7.35 -9.58 -0.46
N PRO A 137 6.11 -9.34 0.02
CA PRO A 137 5.33 -8.25 -0.50
C PRO A 137 6.16 -6.96 -0.35
N PRO A 138 6.32 -6.15 -1.42
CA PRO A 138 6.99 -4.87 -1.30
C PRO A 138 6.31 -4.10 -0.17
N ALA A 139 7.12 -3.44 0.68
CA ALA A 139 6.61 -2.62 1.77
C ALA A 139 5.46 -1.76 1.23
N PRO A 140 4.33 -1.62 1.96
CA PRO A 140 3.22 -0.80 1.51
C PRO A 140 3.80 0.54 1.07
N GLN A 141 3.78 0.83 -0.23
CA GLN A 141 4.17 2.16 -0.67
C GLN A 141 3.22 3.09 0.07
N PRO A 142 3.73 4.09 0.81
CA PRO A 142 2.86 5.09 1.38
C PRO A 142 2.09 5.66 0.19
N SER A 143 0.80 5.32 0.10
CA SER A 143 -0.13 5.97 -0.81
C SER A 143 0.17 7.46 -0.71
N ALA A 144 0.33 8.13 -1.84
CA ALA A 144 0.53 9.57 -1.94
C ALA A 144 -0.69 10.38 -1.42
N ALA A 145 -1.35 9.92 -0.36
CA ALA A 145 -2.22 10.69 0.51
C ALA A 145 -1.34 11.51 1.47
N GLY A 146 -0.64 12.50 0.92
CA GLY A 146 0.30 13.30 1.69
C GLY A 146 1.17 14.25 0.88
N GLN A 147 0.83 14.59 -0.37
CA GLN A 147 1.33 15.85 -0.92
C GLN A 147 0.53 16.98 -0.27
N GLN A 148 0.96 17.41 0.91
CA GLN A 148 0.67 18.76 1.36
C GLN A 148 1.10 19.69 0.22
N PRO A 149 0.28 20.64 -0.24
CA PRO A 149 0.79 21.74 -1.03
C PRO A 149 1.89 22.38 -0.18
N LEU A 150 3.09 22.54 -0.76
CA LEU A 150 4.12 23.42 -0.20
C LEU A 150 3.42 24.70 0.27
N PRO A 151 3.66 25.18 1.51
CA PRO A 151 3.18 26.51 1.86
C PRO A 151 3.84 27.49 0.88
N SER A 152 3.02 28.05 -0.01
CA SER A 152 3.40 29.13 -0.91
C SER A 152 4.16 30.17 -0.09
N SER A 153 5.41 30.42 -0.46
CA SER A 153 6.24 31.46 0.13
C SER A 153 5.47 32.78 0.09
N GLN A 154 4.95 33.21 1.24
CA GLN A 154 4.42 34.56 1.36
C GLN A 154 5.59 35.53 1.21
N PRO A 155 5.44 36.64 0.45
CA PRO A 155 6.44 37.68 0.43
C PRO A 155 6.53 38.32 1.82
N VAL A 156 7.74 38.34 2.35
CA VAL A 156 8.11 38.97 3.63
C VAL A 156 7.62 40.42 3.66
N PRO A 157 6.91 40.87 4.72
CA PRO A 157 6.66 42.28 4.92
C PRO A 157 7.93 42.96 5.43
N THR A 158 8.46 43.90 4.66
CA THR A 158 9.57 44.78 5.01
C THR A 158 9.25 45.54 6.30
N GLN A 159 9.98 45.26 7.38
CA GLN A 159 9.96 46.10 8.58
C GLN A 159 11.11 47.13 8.56
N PRO A 160 10.93 48.32 9.19
CA PRO A 160 11.85 49.44 9.06
C PRO A 160 13.11 49.27 9.91
N GLN A 161 14.24 49.65 9.34
CA GLN A 161 15.58 49.62 9.91
C GLN A 161 15.69 50.56 11.13
N LEU A 162 15.92 50.00 12.33
CA LEU A 162 16.27 50.76 13.52
C LEU A 162 17.79 50.78 13.73
N GLN A 163 18.28 51.98 14.03
CA GLN A 163 19.68 52.43 14.07
C GLN A 163 20.58 51.63 15.04
N SER A 164 21.85 51.47 14.66
CA SER A 164 22.95 51.11 15.57
C SER A 164 24.03 52.19 15.48
N ALA A 165 24.47 52.71 16.63
CA ALA A 165 25.59 53.63 16.80
C ALA A 165 26.54 53.09 17.90
N PRO A 166 27.75 53.64 18.10
CA PRO A 166 28.95 53.36 17.32
C PRO A 166 30.06 52.72 18.18
N ALA A 167 30.99 51.96 17.57
CA ALA A 167 32.20 51.48 18.24
C ALA A 167 33.47 52.12 17.65
N GLN A 168 34.34 52.55 18.57
CA GLN A 168 35.49 53.44 18.42
C GLN A 168 36.65 52.89 17.57
N GLN A 169 37.34 53.79 16.87
CA GLN A 169 38.58 53.56 16.11
C GLN A 169 39.82 53.44 17.03
N PRO A 170 40.84 52.64 16.67
CA PRO A 170 42.16 52.70 17.30
C PRO A 170 43.07 53.80 16.67
N PRO A 171 44.02 54.37 17.43
CA PRO A 171 44.84 55.51 17.00
C PRO A 171 46.06 55.10 16.14
N PRO A 172 46.58 56.00 15.27
CA PRO A 172 47.78 55.77 14.48
C PRO A 172 49.08 56.14 15.23
N THR A 173 50.06 55.25 15.18
CA THR A 173 51.41 55.45 15.74
C THR A 173 52.23 56.42 14.86
N ARG A 174 52.72 57.51 15.46
CA ARG A 174 53.68 58.46 14.87
C ARG A 174 55.06 57.81 14.67
N GLN A 175 55.66 57.99 13.50
CA GLN A 175 57.10 57.85 13.30
C GLN A 175 57.84 59.03 13.98
N PRO A 176 59.01 58.80 14.61
CA PRO A 176 59.84 59.89 15.11
C PRO A 176 60.77 60.44 14.01
N ASN A 177 61.07 61.73 14.13
CA ASN A 177 61.93 62.52 13.26
C ASN A 177 63.27 62.82 14.00
N LEU A 178 64.30 63.14 13.21
CA LEU A 178 65.68 63.58 13.54
C LEU A 178 66.61 62.50 14.14
N ASP A 179 67.81 62.25 13.63
CA ASP A 179 68.84 63.12 13.00
C ASP A 179 69.60 62.34 11.91
#